data_AF-A0A418WWG9-F1
#
_entry.id   AF-A0A418WWG9-F1
#
_cell.length_a   1.000
_cell.length_b   1.000
_cell.length_c   1.000
_cell.angle_alpha   90.00
_cell.angle_beta   90.00
_cell.angle_gamma   90.00
#
_symmetry.space_group_name_H-M   'P 1'
#
loop_
_entity.id
_entity.type
_entity.pdbx_description
1 polymer ?
#
loop_
_entity_poly.entity_id
_entity_poly.type
_entity_poly.pdbx_seq_one_letter_code
_entity_poly.pdbx_strand_id
1 'polypeptide(L)'
;MDELEILANLCMIARIEQAVAKQQLDEGMQMLVYPMQRGMLVGLGFEGNEAHRVHAQEVVRKRSENIEQLGAWLPAMFSDEGMYIVRRFDHMPDVGESLPLSEEELMAAKELLS
;
A
#
# COMPACT_ATOMS: atom_id res chain seq x y z
N MET A 1 -15.95 -5.11 3.21
CA MET A 1 -14.97 -6.22 3.28
C MET A 1 -13.84 -5.68 4.12
N ASP A 2 -13.31 -6.48 5.03
CA ASP A 2 -12.19 -6.04 5.87
C ASP A 2 -10.97 -5.75 4.97
N GLU A 3 -10.20 -4.71 5.25
CA GLU A 3 -9.08 -4.32 4.38
C GLU A 3 -7.93 -5.33 4.40
N LEU A 4 -7.78 -6.08 5.50
CA LEU A 4 -6.85 -7.21 5.56
C LEU A 4 -7.35 -8.38 4.71
N GLU A 5 -8.66 -8.61 4.62
CA GLU A 5 -9.22 -9.58 3.68
C GLU A 5 -8.96 -9.15 2.22
N ILE A 6 -9.10 -7.85 1.92
CA ILE A 6 -8.75 -7.29 0.62
C ILE A 6 -7.26 -7.53 0.32
N LEU A 7 -6.37 -7.21 1.27
CA LEU A 7 -4.94 -7.44 1.12
C LEU A 7 -4.61 -8.91 0.87
N ALA A 8 -5.24 -9.83 1.61
CA ALA A 8 -5.07 -11.27 1.43
C ALA A 8 -5.46 -11.72 0.01
N ASN A 9 -6.61 -11.24 -0.47
CA ASN A 9 -7.09 -11.55 -1.80
C ASN A 9 -6.17 -10.97 -2.89
N LEU A 10 -5.70 -9.72 -2.71
CA LEU A 10 -4.77 -9.10 -3.65
C LEU A 10 -3.42 -9.82 -3.69
N CYS A 11 -2.89 -10.27 -2.54
CA CYS A 11 -1.67 -11.08 -2.50
C CYS A 11 -1.84 -12.37 -3.30
N MET A 12 -2.96 -13.07 -3.12
CA MET A 12 -3.27 -14.30 -3.85
C MET A 12 -3.36 -14.05 -5.37
N ILE A 13 -4.10 -13.02 -5.80
CA ILE A 13 -4.26 -12.67 -7.22
C ILE A 13 -2.92 -12.28 -7.83
N ALA A 14 -2.18 -11.38 -7.19
CA ALA A 14 -0.88 -10.91 -7.67
C ALA A 14 0.12 -12.06 -7.83
N ARG A 15 0.09 -13.03 -6.92
CA ARG A 15 0.93 -14.23 -6.99
C ARG A 15 0.53 -15.16 -8.13
N ILE A 16 -0.77 -15.44 -8.32
CA ILE A 16 -1.25 -16.34 -9.37
C ILE A 16 -0.98 -15.75 -10.76
N GLU A 17 -1.32 -14.47 -10.94
CA GLU A 17 -1.23 -13.80 -12.24
C GLU A 17 0.17 -13.25 -12.55
N GLN A 18 1.07 -13.21 -11.55
CA GLN A 18 2.39 -12.57 -11.64
C GLN A 18 2.29 -11.13 -12.17
N ALA A 19 1.23 -10.43 -11.76
CA ALA A 19 0.88 -9.09 -12.20
C ALA A 19 0.41 -8.25 -11.02
N VAL A 20 0.35 -6.93 -11.20
CA VAL A 20 -0.16 -6.02 -10.17
C VAL A 20 -1.64 -6.29 -9.94
N ALA A 21 -2.00 -6.63 -8.70
CA ALA A 21 -3.39 -6.69 -8.28
C ALA A 21 -3.75 -5.38 -7.59
N LYS A 22 -4.94 -4.84 -7.88
CA LYS A 22 -5.42 -3.60 -7.29
C LYS A 22 -6.90 -3.68 -6.97
N GLN A 23 -7.32 -3.00 -5.90
CA GLN A 23 -8.72 -2.89 -5.51
C GLN A 23 -8.99 -1.51 -4.92
N GLN A 24 -10.10 -0.90 -5.35
CA GLN A 24 -10.61 0.33 -4.76
C GLN A 24 -11.12 0.03 -3.35
N LEU A 25 -10.75 0.90 -2.42
CA LEU A 25 -11.23 0.97 -1.04
C LEU A 25 -12.30 2.07 -0.94
N ASP A 26 -12.55 2.53 0.27
CA ASP A 26 -13.45 3.65 0.53
C ASP A 26 -12.85 4.98 0.07
N GLU A 27 -13.74 5.94 -0.20
CA GLU A 27 -13.38 7.33 -0.54
C GLU A 27 -12.37 7.46 -1.69
N GLY A 28 -12.37 6.56 -2.67
CA GLY A 28 -11.48 6.64 -3.84
C GLY A 28 -10.02 6.28 -3.58
N MET A 29 -9.69 5.83 -2.36
CA MET A 29 -8.38 5.26 -2.06
C MET A 29 -8.28 3.88 -2.73
N GLN A 30 -7.08 3.50 -3.13
CA GLN A 30 -6.79 2.22 -3.73
C GLN A 30 -5.68 1.50 -2.98
N MET A 31 -5.86 0.19 -2.81
CA MET A 31 -4.80 -0.73 -2.41
C MET A 31 -4.26 -1.46 -3.62
N LEU A 32 -2.94 -1.65 -3.68
CA LEU A 32 -2.28 -2.47 -4.69
C LEU A 32 -1.24 -3.40 -4.07
N VAL A 33 -1.04 -4.53 -4.74
CA VAL A 33 0.05 -5.47 -4.46
C VAL A 33 0.82 -5.72 -5.75
N TYR A 34 2.11 -5.41 -5.73
CA TYR A 34 3.03 -5.64 -6.83
C TYR A 34 3.92 -6.84 -6.51
N PRO A 35 3.80 -7.97 -7.23
CA PRO A 35 4.66 -9.14 -7.02
C PRO A 35 6.07 -8.85 -7.54
N MET A 36 7.09 -9.19 -6.78
CA MET A 36 8.49 -9.01 -7.17
C MET A 36 9.24 -10.35 -7.18
N GLN A 37 10.41 -10.39 -7.82
CA GLN A 37 11.28 -11.58 -7.77
C GLN A 37 11.65 -12.01 -6.33
N ARG A 38 11.67 -11.05 -5.39
CA ARG A 38 11.93 -11.27 -3.97
C ARG A 38 10.92 -10.49 -3.14
N GLY A 39 9.81 -11.15 -2.83
CA GLY A 39 8.71 -10.62 -2.04
C GLY A 39 7.73 -9.78 -2.86
N MET A 40 7.27 -8.67 -2.29
CA MET A 40 6.26 -7.82 -2.91
C MET A 40 6.33 -6.37 -2.44
N LEU A 41 5.65 -5.48 -3.15
CA LEU A 41 5.30 -4.14 -2.67
C LEU A 41 3.81 -4.07 -2.40
N VAL A 42 3.44 -3.52 -1.25
CA VAL A 42 2.07 -3.13 -0.95
C VAL A 42 1.98 -1.62 -1.05
N GLY A 43 0.96 -1.11 -1.73
CA GLY A 43 0.72 0.32 -1.88
C GLY A 43 -0.67 0.72 -1.44
N LEU A 44 -0.78 1.88 -0.77
CA LEU A 44 -2.04 2.59 -0.54
C LEU A 44 -1.92 3.99 -1.13
N GLY A 45 -2.98 4.48 -1.78
CA GLY A 45 -2.92 5.78 -2.42
C GLY A 45 -4.12 6.08 -3.29
N PHE A 46 -3.93 6.99 -4.23
CA PHE A 46 -4.97 7.47 -5.14
C PHE A 46 -4.45 7.44 -6.58
N GLU A 47 -5.28 6.96 -7.51
CA GLU A 47 -4.98 6.99 -8.95
C GLU A 47 -4.96 8.45 -9.46
N GLY A 48 -4.37 8.69 -10.64
CA GLY A 48 -3.98 10.03 -11.11
C GLY A 48 -5.04 11.14 -11.01
N ASN A 49 -6.32 10.86 -11.28
CA ASN A 49 -7.39 11.85 -11.15
C ASN A 49 -7.65 12.28 -9.69
N GLU A 50 -7.37 11.41 -8.73
CA GLU A 50 -7.56 11.62 -7.29
C GLU A 50 -6.23 11.89 -6.55
N ALA A 51 -5.08 11.77 -7.23
CA ALA A 51 -3.75 11.95 -6.65
C ALA A 51 -3.53 13.31 -5.97
N HIS A 52 -4.26 14.35 -6.40
CA HIS A 52 -4.25 15.69 -5.82
C HIS A 52 -4.68 15.73 -4.34
N ARG A 53 -5.34 14.68 -3.85
CA ARG A 53 -5.72 14.53 -2.44
C ARG A 53 -4.53 14.25 -1.52
N VAL A 54 -3.43 13.75 -2.07
CA VAL A 54 -2.20 13.50 -1.31
C VAL A 54 -1.35 14.76 -1.27
N HIS A 55 -1.27 15.38 -0.10
CA HIS A 55 -0.37 16.50 0.13
C HIS A 55 1.05 15.98 0.43
N ALA A 56 1.90 15.88 -0.59
CA ALA A 56 3.24 15.29 -0.46
C ALA A 56 4.11 15.93 0.65
N GLN A 57 4.00 17.24 0.88
CA GLN A 57 4.70 17.92 1.97
C GLN A 57 4.27 17.38 3.35
N GLU A 58 2.98 17.11 3.51
CA GLU A 58 2.39 16.61 4.74
C GLU A 58 2.78 15.16 4.99
N VAL A 59 2.81 14.33 3.95
CA VAL A 59 3.34 12.95 4.00
C VAL A 59 4.77 12.95 4.53
N VAL A 60 5.63 13.80 3.98
CA VAL A 60 7.04 13.90 4.39
C VAL A 60 7.17 14.41 5.82
N ARG A 61 6.38 15.42 6.21
CA ARG A 61 6.35 15.96 7.58
C ARG A 61 5.96 14.87 8.59
N LYS A 62 4.81 14.21 8.41
CA LYS A 62 4.33 13.14 9.30
C LYS A 62 5.35 12.01 9.42
N ARG A 63 5.93 11.55 8.31
CA ARG A 63 7.00 10.52 8.32
C ARG A 63 8.20 10.94 9.17
N SER A 64 8.60 12.21 9.10
CA SER A 64 9.76 12.71 9.84
C SER A 64 9.51 12.84 11.35
N GLU A 65 8.25 13.04 11.75
CA GLU A 65 7.86 13.15 13.16
C GLU A 65 7.82 11.79 13.86
N ASN A 66 7.53 10.71 13.12
CA ASN A 66 7.43 9.36 13.66
C ASN A 66 8.09 8.34 12.72
N ILE A 67 9.42 8.41 12.62
CA ILE A 67 10.21 7.54 11.73
C ILE A 67 10.08 6.06 12.11
N GLU A 68 9.94 5.72 13.39
CA GLU A 68 9.86 4.33 13.85
C GLU A 68 8.63 3.61 13.27
N GLN A 69 7.47 4.28 13.25
CA GLN A 69 6.23 3.69 12.75
C GLN A 69 5.99 3.99 11.26
N LEU A 70 6.32 5.20 10.81
CA LEU A 70 5.95 5.68 9.47
C LEU A 70 7.10 5.64 8.47
N GLY A 71 8.34 5.45 8.94
CA GLY A 71 9.53 5.52 8.10
C GLY A 71 9.60 4.43 7.02
N ALA A 72 9.00 3.27 7.28
CA ALA A 72 8.96 2.12 6.37
C ALA A 72 8.06 2.33 5.14
N TRP A 73 7.11 3.26 5.22
CA TRP A 73 6.27 3.67 4.10
C TRP A 73 6.97 4.74 3.28
N LEU A 74 7.10 4.56 1.97
CA LEU A 74 7.78 5.51 1.08
C LEU A 74 6.77 6.14 0.12
N PRO A 75 6.75 7.48 -0.03
CA PRO A 75 5.92 8.10 -1.06
C PRO A 75 6.48 7.76 -2.45
N ALA A 76 5.57 7.43 -3.37
CA ALA A 76 5.88 7.10 -4.75
C ALA A 76 4.82 7.67 -5.68
N MET A 77 5.30 8.27 -6.78
CA MET A 77 4.45 8.69 -7.89
C MET A 77 4.57 7.64 -9.00
N PHE A 78 3.44 7.13 -9.47
CA PHE A 78 3.39 6.11 -10.50
C PHE A 78 3.24 6.76 -11.89
N SER A 79 3.46 5.99 -12.96
CA SER A 79 3.44 6.49 -14.33
C SER A 79 2.05 6.96 -14.81
N ASP A 80 1.00 6.57 -14.11
CA ASP A 80 -0.38 7.02 -14.29
C ASP A 80 -0.70 8.30 -13.50
N GLU A 81 0.34 9.00 -13.01
CA GLU A 81 0.26 10.19 -12.17
C GLU A 81 -0.36 9.92 -10.79
N GLY A 82 -0.63 8.66 -10.45
CA GLY A 82 -1.11 8.26 -9.14
C GLY A 82 -0.08 8.50 -8.04
N MET A 83 -0.56 8.85 -6.86
CA MET A 83 0.26 9.09 -5.66
C MET A 83 -0.05 8.04 -4.61
N TYR A 84 0.99 7.29 -4.23
CA TYR A 84 0.90 6.19 -3.28
C TYR A 84 1.97 6.33 -2.20
N ILE A 85 1.70 5.73 -1.04
CA ILE A 85 2.74 5.25 -0.15
C ILE A 85 2.92 3.75 -0.38
N VAL A 86 4.17 3.30 -0.40
CA VAL A 86 4.50 1.91 -0.65
C VAL A 86 5.39 1.36 0.45
N ARG A 87 5.22 0.08 0.76
CA ARG A 87 6.10 -0.66 1.65
C ARG A 87 6.49 -1.98 1.00
N ARG A 88 7.78 -2.29 1.11
CA ARG A 88 8.35 -3.55 0.62
C ARG A 88 8.28 -4.62 1.70
N PHE A 89 7.91 -5.82 1.28
CA PHE A 89 8.00 -7.03 2.07
C PHE A 89 8.88 -8.03 1.34
N ASP A 90 9.74 -8.73 2.08
CA ASP A 90 10.70 -9.69 1.51
C ASP A 90 10.09 -11.05 1.18
N HIS A 91 8.87 -11.28 1.65
CA HIS A 91 8.09 -12.49 1.44
C HIS A 91 6.71 -12.15 0.89
N MET A 92 6.19 -13.02 0.04
CA MET A 92 4.82 -12.96 -0.44
C MET A 92 4.07 -14.15 0.17
N PRO A 93 3.01 -13.93 0.97
CA PRO A 93 2.40 -14.99 1.76
C PRO A 93 1.78 -16.08 0.87
N ASP A 94 1.94 -17.33 1.30
CA ASP A 94 1.19 -18.46 0.74
C ASP A 94 -0.23 -18.54 1.31
N VAL A 95 -1.07 -19.41 0.71
CA VAL A 95 -2.45 -19.60 1.19
C VAL A 95 -2.44 -20.15 2.62
N GLY A 96 -3.04 -19.41 3.55
CA GLY A 96 -3.11 -19.78 4.95
C GLY A 96 -1.95 -19.27 5.81
N GLU A 97 -0.99 -18.55 5.23
CA GLU A 97 0.04 -17.84 5.99
C GLU A 97 -0.48 -16.50 6.53
N SER A 98 0.18 -16.00 7.58
CA SER A 98 -0.11 -14.68 8.11
C SER A 98 0.19 -13.59 7.09
N LEU A 99 -0.67 -12.58 7.05
CA LEU A 99 -0.45 -11.41 6.21
C LEU A 99 0.83 -10.66 6.60
N PRO A 100 1.47 -10.01 5.62
CA PRO A 100 2.69 -9.23 5.84
C PRO A 100 2.48 -7.98 6.70
N LEU A 101 1.22 -7.58 6.91
CA LEU A 101 0.80 -6.27 7.38
C LEU A 101 -0.22 -6.44 8.49
N SER A 102 0.00 -5.79 9.63
CA SER A 102 -0.97 -5.72 10.72
C SER A 102 -2.00 -4.61 10.49
N GLU A 103 -3.11 -4.63 11.24
CA GLU A 103 -4.09 -3.54 11.19
C GLU A 103 -3.47 -2.19 11.59
N GLU A 104 -2.58 -2.18 12.58
CA GLU A 104 -1.85 -0.98 13.02
C GLU A 104 -0.97 -0.41 11.91
N GLU A 105 -0.26 -1.27 11.17
CA GLU A 105 0.59 -0.83 10.06
C GLU A 105 -0.23 -0.27 8.89
N LEU A 106 -1.43 -0.80 8.69
CA LEU A 106 -2.35 -0.32 7.65
C LEU A 106 -2.93 1.04 8.04
N MET A 107 -3.31 1.22 9.30
CA MET A 107 -3.77 2.49 9.85
C MET A 107 -2.67 3.56 9.80
N ALA A 108 -1.43 3.19 10.12
CA ALA A 108 -0.27 4.07 9.99
C ALA A 108 -0.05 4.52 8.54
N ALA A 109 -0.27 3.64 7.57
CA ALA A 109 -0.26 3.99 6.15
C ALA A 109 -1.35 5.03 5.82
N LYS A 110 -2.59 4.79 6.26
CA LYS A 110 -3.70 5.71 6.03
C LYS A 110 -3.48 7.08 6.67
N GLU A 111 -2.88 7.13 7.85
CA GLU A 111 -2.55 8.39 8.53
C GLU A 111 -1.58 9.25 7.70
N LEU A 112 -0.67 8.65 6.93
CA LEU A 112 0.19 9.42 6.03
C LEU A 112 -0.57 10.09 4.89
N LEU A 113 -1.71 9.53 4.49
CA LEU A 113 -2.52 10.00 3.37
C LEU A 113 -3.67 10.93 3.78
N SER A 114 -3.88 11.15 5.09
CA SER A 114 -4.94 12.01 5.64
C SER A 114 -4.58 13.47 5.78
#